data_AF-A0A7J2R2T0-F1
#
_entry.id   AF-A0A7J2R2T0-F1
#
_cell.length_a   1.000
_cell.length_b   1.000
_cell.length_c   1.000
_cell.angle_alpha   90.00
_cell.angle_beta   90.00
_cell.angle_gamma   90.00
#
_symmetry.space_group_name_H-M   'P 1'
#
loop_
_entity.id
_entity.type
_entity.pdbx_description
1 polymer ?
#
loop_
_entity_poly.entity_id
_entity_poly.type
_entity_poly.pdbx_seq_one_letter_code
_entity_poly.pdbx_strand_id
1 'polypeptide(L)' 'MNAKNKIKLIFEILDRYEDGSCLYCGNTLKGDLEEFDEFYSNDWCPDCTASIDPDDNWEETCLNAISLVIQDKKFKP' A
#
# COMPACT_ATOMS: atom_id res chain seq x y z
N MET A 1 -14.88 5.91 -10.83
CA MET A 1 -14.37 4.69 -11.52
C MET A 1 -15.51 3.70 -11.70
N ASN A 2 -15.53 2.85 -12.74
CA ASN A 2 -16.62 1.87 -12.89
C ASN A 2 -16.45 0.70 -11.88
N ALA A 3 -17.53 -0.04 -11.63
CA ALA A 3 -17.54 -1.13 -10.63
C ALA A 3 -16.49 -2.23 -10.93
N LYS A 4 -16.33 -2.60 -12.21
CA LYS A 4 -15.35 -3.62 -12.63
C LYS A 4 -13.91 -3.22 -12.27
N ASN A 5 -13.56 -1.96 -12.50
CA ASN A 5 -12.23 -1.43 -12.19
C ASN A 5 -12.01 -1.29 -10.68
N LYS A 6 -13.04 -0.92 -9.91
CA LYS A 6 -12.98 -0.91 -8.44
C LYS A 6 -12.68 -2.30 -7.90
N ILE A 7 -13.43 -3.31 -8.35
CA ILE A 7 -13.23 -4.70 -7.93
C ILE A 7 -11.82 -5.17 -8.27
N LYS A 8 -11.31 -4.88 -9.48
CA LYS A 8 -9.94 -5.23 -9.89
C LYS A 8 -8.89 -4.62 -8.95
N LEU A 9 -8.99 -3.34 -8.63
CA LEU A 9 -8.05 -2.67 -7.73
C LEU A 9 -8.12 -3.20 -6.30
N ILE A 10 -9.31 -3.55 -5.82
CA ILE A 10 -9.46 -4.17 -4.49
C ILE A 10 -8.73 -5.52 -4.45
N PHE A 11 -8.88 -6.35 -5.48
CA PHE A 11 -8.12 -7.61 -5.56
C PHE A 11 -6.61 -7.36 -5.60
N GLU A 12 -6.14 -6.38 -6.38
CA GLU A 12 -4.72 -6.03 -6.39
C GLU A 12 -4.20 -5.56 -5.02
N ILE A 13 -5.01 -4.81 -4.25
CA ILE A 13 -4.64 -4.41 -2.87
C ILE A 13 -4.55 -5.63 -1.95
N LEU A 14 -5.48 -6.58 -2.05
CA LEU A 14 -5.47 -7.80 -1.25
C LEU A 14 -4.28 -8.70 -1.61
N ASP A 15 -3.94 -8.82 -2.89
CA ASP A 15 -2.75 -9.58 -3.32
C ASP A 15 -1.47 -8.94 -2.74
N ARG A 16 -1.39 -7.59 -2.75
CA ARG A 16 -0.24 -6.84 -2.20
C ARG A 16 -0.11 -6.94 -0.67
N TYR A 17 -1.23 -7.13 0.02
CA TYR A 17 -1.23 -7.32 1.47
C TYR A 17 -0.46 -8.59 1.87
N GLU A 18 -0.60 -9.65 1.08
CA GLU A 18 0.05 -10.95 1.31
C GLU A 18 1.54 -10.95 0.88
N ASP A 19 1.90 -10.15 -0.12
CA ASP A 19 3.25 -10.14 -0.71
C ASP A 19 4.20 -9.06 -0.16
N GLY A 20 3.74 -8.23 0.79
CA GLY A 20 4.57 -7.18 1.40
C GLY A 20 4.79 -5.94 0.52
N SER A 21 4.01 -5.77 -0.56
CA SER A 21 4.13 -4.62 -1.46
C SER A 21 3.29 -3.42 -1.04
N CYS A 22 3.63 -2.26 -1.57
CA CYS A 22 2.88 -1.02 -1.41
C CYS A 22 1.44 -1.18 -1.88
N LEU A 23 0.48 -1.09 -0.94
CA LEU A 23 -0.95 -1.19 -1.24
C LEU A 23 -1.40 -0.17 -2.31
N TYR A 24 -0.71 0.96 -2.42
CA TYR A 24 -1.04 2.04 -3.35
C TYR A 24 -0.49 1.83 -4.76
N CYS A 25 0.84 1.72 -4.91
CA CYS A 25 1.50 1.65 -6.21
C CYS A 25 1.94 0.23 -6.61
N GLY A 26 1.98 -0.71 -5.67
CA GLY A 26 2.39 -2.10 -5.90
C GLY A 26 3.90 -2.33 -5.91
N ASN A 27 4.73 -1.31 -5.65
CA ASN A 27 6.16 -1.52 -5.50
C ASN A 27 6.50 -2.22 -4.20
N THR A 28 7.57 -3.03 -4.22
CA THR A 28 8.16 -3.65 -3.06
C THR A 28 8.48 -2.61 -1.99
N LEU A 29 8.05 -2.87 -0.76
CA LEU A 29 8.40 -2.04 0.38
C LEU A 29 9.81 -2.31 0.82
N LYS A 30 10.40 -1.33 1.49
CA LYS A 30 11.76 -1.40 1.95
C LYS A 30 12.04 -2.56 2.90
N GLY A 31 11.04 -2.97 3.69
CA GLY A 31 11.15 -4.07 4.65
C GLY A 31 11.58 -5.40 4.02
N ASP A 32 11.33 -5.57 2.72
CA ASP A 32 11.75 -6.74 1.93
C ASP A 32 13.06 -6.52 1.15
N LEU A 33 13.60 -5.30 1.13
CA LEU A 33 14.91 -4.98 0.57
C LEU A 33 15.95 -5.09 1.68
N GLU A 34 16.49 -6.31 1.86
CA GLU A 34 17.69 -6.51 2.68
C GLU A 34 18.78 -5.50 2.23
N GLU A 35 19.30 -4.70 3.18
CA GLU A 35 20.52 -3.88 3.06
C GLU A 35 20.47 -2.42 2.51
N PHE A 36 19.36 -1.68 2.57
CA PHE A 36 19.43 -0.22 2.34
C PHE A 36 19.05 0.60 3.59
N ASP A 37 20.03 1.30 4.17
CA ASP A 37 19.96 2.37 5.19
C ASP A 37 19.00 2.17 6.38
N GLU A 38 19.51 2.11 7.61
CA GLU A 38 18.72 2.06 8.87
C GLU A 38 17.75 3.27 9.09
N PHE A 39 17.69 4.23 8.17
CA PHE A 39 16.97 5.50 8.32
C PHE A 39 15.49 5.48 7.93
N TYR A 40 15.00 4.44 7.23
CA TYR A 40 13.61 4.36 6.77
C TYR A 40 12.90 3.11 7.30
N SER A 41 11.61 3.22 7.59
CA SER A 41 10.79 2.14 8.12
C SER A 41 10.55 1.03 7.08
N ASN A 42 10.17 -0.17 7.55
CA ASN A 42 9.95 -1.34 6.70
C ASN A 42 8.78 -1.14 5.72
N ASP A 43 7.81 -0.33 6.08
CA ASP A 43 6.65 0.04 5.29
C ASP A 43 6.91 1.25 4.34
N TRP A 44 8.15 1.73 4.26
CA TRP A 44 8.53 2.80 3.34
C TRP A 44 8.50 2.33 1.88
N CYS A 45 7.85 3.14 1.03
CA CYS A 45 7.74 2.89 -0.39
C CYS A 45 8.60 3.87 -1.20
N PRO A 46 9.50 3.38 -2.08
CA PRO A 46 10.36 4.24 -2.89
C PRO A 46 9.61 5.07 -3.94
N ASP A 47 8.51 4.55 -4.48
CA ASP A 47 7.74 5.25 -5.50
C ASP A 47 6.76 6.26 -4.92
N CYS A 48 6.15 5.93 -3.78
CA CYS A 48 5.32 6.88 -3.05
C CYS A 48 6.17 7.88 -2.26
N THR A 49 7.48 7.60 -2.08
CA THR A 49 8.42 8.39 -1.28
C THR A 49 7.93 8.65 0.15
N ALA A 50 7.19 7.70 0.70
CA ALA A 50 6.49 7.82 1.98
C ALA A 50 6.39 6.46 2.67
N SER A 51 6.33 6.49 4.00
CA SER A 51 5.92 5.37 4.86
C SER A 51 4.42 5.20 4.70
N ILE A 52 4.00 4.00 4.30
CA ILE A 52 2.59 3.69 4.04
C ILE A 52 1.81 3.54 5.34
N ASP A 53 2.48 3.11 6.39
CA ASP A 53 1.96 2.73 7.68
C ASP A 53 2.87 3.25 8.80
N PRO A 54 2.69 4.52 9.20
CA PRO A 54 3.53 5.12 10.23
C PRO A 54 3.30 4.53 11.64
N ASP A 55 2.24 3.74 11.82
CA ASP A 55 1.79 3.22 13.11
C ASP A 55 1.92 1.68 13.21
N ASP A 56 2.54 1.02 12.21
CA ASP A 56 2.64 -0.45 12.08
C ASP A 56 1.27 -1.19 12.13
N ASN A 57 0.18 -0.53 11.75
CA ASN A 57 -1.15 -1.14 11.60
C ASN A 57 -1.49 -1.48 10.14
N TRP A 58 -0.86 -2.54 9.63
CA TRP A 58 -0.95 -2.92 8.21
C TRP A 58 -2.38 -3.31 7.77
N GLU A 59 -3.14 -3.95 8.66
CA GLU A 59 -4.54 -4.32 8.41
C GLU A 59 -5.43 -3.09 8.23
N GLU A 60 -5.31 -2.10 9.14
CA GLU A 60 -6.06 -0.85 9.03
C GLU A 60 -5.69 -0.09 7.76
N THR A 61 -4.41 -0.08 7.40
CA THR A 61 -3.92 0.57 6.18
C THR A 61 -4.47 -0.09 4.92
N CYS A 62 -4.57 -1.43 4.89
CA CYS A 62 -5.23 -2.17 3.81
C CYS A 62 -6.72 -1.85 3.70
N LEU A 63 -7.45 -1.84 4.82
CA LEU A 63 -8.87 -1.49 4.84
C LEU A 63 -9.12 -0.04 4.40
N ASN A 64 -8.25 0.89 4.81
CA ASN A 64 -8.27 2.28 4.37
C ASN A 64 -8.04 2.40 2.86
N ALA A 65 -7.07 1.64 2.33
CA ALA A 65 -6.81 1.62 0.90
C ALA A 65 -8.04 1.15 0.10
N ILE A 66 -8.71 0.07 0.53
CA ILE A 66 -9.95 -0.42 -0.07
C ILE A 66 -11.07 0.62 0.03
N SER A 67 -11.22 1.26 1.19
CA SER A 67 -12.24 2.29 1.42
C SER A 67 -12.11 3.47 0.45
N LEU A 68 -10.88 3.90 0.16
CA LEU A 68 -10.62 4.98 -0.81
C LEU A 68 -11.04 4.58 -2.24
N VAL A 69 -10.77 3.34 -2.65
CA VAL A 69 -11.24 2.79 -3.95
C VAL A 69 -12.76 2.81 -4.03
N ILE A 70 -13.44 2.36 -2.97
CA ILE A 70 -14.91 2.33 -2.90
C ILE A 70 -15.48 3.74 -3.04
N GLN A 71 -14.88 4.72 -2.35
CA GLN A 71 -15.34 6.11 -2.31
C GLN A 71 -14.89 6.95 -3.52
N ASP A 72 -14.17 6.37 -4.50
CA ASP A 72 -13.53 7.10 -5.60
C ASP A 72 -12.64 8.27 -5.11
N LYS A 73 -12.08 8.13 -3.91
CA LYS A 73 -11.14 9.10 -3.36
C LYS A 73 -9.73 8.75 -3.81
N LYS A 74 -8.92 9.78 -4.01
CA LYS A 74 -7.51 9.59 -4.31
C LYS A 74 -6.80 9.07 -3.06
N PHE A 75 -5.88 8.14 -3.27
CA PHE A 75 -4.86 7.81 -2.30
C PHE A 75 -4.02 9.05 -2.03
N LYS A 76 -3.88 9.39 -0.75
CA LYS A 76 -2.84 10.29 -0.29
C LYS A 76 -1.82 9.40 0.42
N PRO A 77 -0.61 9.26 -0.12
CA PRO A 77 0.50 8.76 0.68
C PRO A 77 0.80 9.73 1.83
#